data_AF-A0A6I8NVX6-F1
#
_entry.id   AF-A0A6I8NVX6-F1
#
_cell.length_a   1.000
_cell.length_b   1.000
_cell.length_c   1.000
_cell.angle_alpha   90.00
_cell.angle_beta   90.00
_cell.angle_gamma   90.00
#
_symmetry.space_group_name_H-M   'P 1'
#
loop_
_entity.id
_entity.type
_entity.pdbx_description
1 polymer ?
#
loop_
_entity_poly.entity_id
_entity_poly.type
_entity_poly.pdbx_seq_one_letter_code
_entity_poly.pdbx_strand_id
1 'polypeptide(L)'
;MSVVEYLKPESKPEDTDSRKKKEHVVDIEASKEELTTKTDAENKRKSFFKIKSSSSFRASISAWHKFQKKMSSLLRVDDGVDQESDTWCQNLKGRIRPCVMSFPYRIFGVSLIFVDVALLIVILVTTSKSIRIPFAYRVVSLLIALFFLFDVLLRIFAEGFRNYFSIKLNILDAFIVVGTLMIDIVYIYVNTGGVKQIPRLAILLRPLRIIILIRIFRLAVQKKQLEKVTRRMVSENKRRFQKDGFDLDLTYVTARIIAMSFPSSGKQSFYRNPIGEVVRFLDTKHGNHYKVYNLCSEKDYDPKYFHYRVERIFIDDHNVPSLNEILKFTASVRDWMQLDKQNIIVVHCKGGKGRTGTMVCIWLIASNQFTSAQDSLKYFAERRTDKGSGSKYQGVETPSQSRYVGYFEVIKNKYKWNLPAKNPLKIKTIKIFSIQGVGKGNGSDLEIEIILRKQVVFHCECQSSINCKLFHDVDANSVIIGLEGCPVLCGDVKVKFLSSSELPKLYDDCPFFFWFNTAFVENKRLYLPRSQLDNPHKAKTWKIYQEDFAVELLFKEPEPNC
;
A
#
# COMPACT_ATOMS: atom_id res chain seq x y z
N MET A 1 76.01 -24.34 64.69
CA MET A 1 76.72 -23.58 65.74
C MET A 1 75.68 -22.79 66.53
N SER A 2 75.55 -23.13 67.82
CA SER A 2 74.92 -22.32 68.91
C SER A 2 73.39 -22.13 68.83
N VAL A 3 72.53 -22.98 69.43
CA VAL A 3 72.09 -23.12 70.86
C VAL A 3 71.56 -21.77 71.43
N VAL A 4 70.38 -21.57 72.04
CA VAL A 4 69.57 -22.21 73.12
C VAL A 4 68.13 -21.59 73.04
N GLU A 5 66.99 -22.30 72.98
CA GLU A 5 66.13 -22.78 74.10
C GLU A 5 65.63 -21.63 75.04
N TYR A 6 64.38 -21.47 75.50
CA TYR A 6 63.45 -22.43 76.11
C TYR A 6 62.10 -21.73 76.48
N LEU A 7 61.05 -22.55 76.66
CA LEU A 7 59.85 -22.40 77.53
C LEU A 7 58.48 -21.98 76.94
N LYS A 8 57.61 -22.99 76.85
CA LYS A 8 56.14 -22.99 76.99
C LYS A 8 55.79 -23.13 78.49
N PRO A 9 54.59 -22.76 79.00
CA PRO A 9 53.46 -23.71 78.95
C PRO A 9 52.01 -23.11 78.90
N GLU A 10 51.09 -23.96 78.40
CA GLU A 10 49.67 -24.27 78.79
C GLU A 10 48.76 -23.19 79.44
N SER A 11 47.43 -23.16 79.31
CA SER A 11 46.36 -23.92 78.61
C SER A 11 45.01 -23.20 78.86
N LYS A 12 43.97 -23.51 78.05
CA LYS A 12 42.49 -23.51 78.29
C LYS A 12 41.60 -22.78 77.26
N PRO A 13 40.34 -23.24 77.08
CA PRO A 13 39.72 -23.43 75.76
C PRO A 13 38.51 -22.51 75.48
N GLU A 14 37.90 -22.71 74.29
CA GLU A 14 36.60 -22.20 73.78
C GLU A 14 36.64 -20.71 73.36
N ASP A 15 36.11 -20.29 72.21
CA ASP A 15 34.77 -20.58 71.69
C ASP A 15 34.70 -20.33 70.16
N THR A 16 34.23 -21.32 69.41
CA THR A 16 33.98 -21.27 67.97
C THR A 16 32.51 -20.95 67.69
N ASP A 17 32.07 -19.70 67.90
CA ASP A 17 30.73 -19.27 67.44
C ASP A 17 30.64 -17.80 66.98
N SER A 18 31.64 -17.30 66.27
CA SER A 18 31.60 -15.92 65.72
C SER A 18 31.95 -15.78 64.24
N ARG A 19 32.30 -16.88 63.55
CA ARG A 19 32.61 -16.86 62.11
C ARG A 19 31.50 -17.38 61.19
N LYS A 20 30.53 -18.17 61.68
CA LYS A 20 29.38 -18.61 60.86
C LYS A 20 28.19 -17.65 60.85
N LYS A 21 28.14 -16.65 61.74
CA LYS A 21 27.10 -15.60 61.74
C LYS A 21 27.41 -14.39 60.86
N LYS A 22 28.65 -14.21 60.40
CA LYS A 22 29.00 -13.09 59.49
C LYS A 22 28.88 -13.45 58.01
N GLU A 23 29.01 -14.72 57.62
CA GLU A 23 28.76 -15.14 56.23
C GLU A 23 27.26 -15.25 55.92
N HIS A 24 26.44 -15.69 56.89
CA HIS A 24 24.99 -15.79 56.68
C HIS A 24 24.23 -14.44 56.65
N VAL A 25 24.81 -13.36 57.21
CA VAL A 25 24.17 -12.03 57.18
C VAL A 25 24.46 -11.29 55.86
N VAL A 26 25.63 -11.51 55.27
CA VAL A 26 26.00 -10.92 53.97
C VAL A 26 25.20 -11.54 52.82
N ASP A 27 24.90 -12.84 52.87
CA ASP A 27 24.07 -13.51 51.84
C ASP A 27 22.57 -13.17 51.94
N ILE A 28 22.07 -12.77 53.13
CA ILE A 28 20.67 -12.35 53.31
C ILE A 28 20.46 -10.87 52.92
N GLU A 29 21.47 -10.02 53.08
CA GLU A 29 21.41 -8.63 52.61
C GLU A 29 21.58 -8.53 51.09
N ALA A 30 22.48 -9.32 50.49
CA ALA A 30 22.64 -9.38 49.03
C ALA A 30 21.40 -9.93 48.32
N SER A 31 20.72 -10.93 48.89
CA SER A 31 19.48 -11.47 48.35
C SER A 31 18.26 -10.56 48.58
N LYS A 32 18.27 -9.69 49.60
CA LYS A 32 17.26 -8.63 49.78
C LYS A 32 17.46 -7.45 48.81
N GLU A 33 18.69 -7.09 48.48
CA GLU A 33 18.99 -6.08 47.45
C GLU A 33 18.68 -6.60 46.03
N GLU A 34 18.88 -7.88 45.73
CA GLU A 34 18.46 -8.49 44.45
C GLU A 34 16.94 -8.65 44.31
N LEU A 35 16.21 -8.89 45.41
CA LEU A 35 14.75 -9.02 45.38
C LEU A 35 14.05 -7.67 45.26
N THR A 36 14.59 -6.62 45.90
CA THR A 36 14.10 -5.22 45.79
C THR A 36 14.41 -4.60 44.43
N THR A 37 15.58 -4.86 43.86
CA THR A 37 15.91 -4.40 42.49
C THR A 37 15.11 -5.12 41.40
N LYS A 38 14.74 -6.41 41.59
CA LYS A 38 13.82 -7.12 40.68
C LYS A 38 12.37 -6.63 40.80
N THR A 39 11.87 -6.34 42.00
CA THR A 39 10.51 -5.78 42.18
C THR A 39 10.41 -4.33 41.71
N ASP A 40 11.47 -3.52 41.82
CA ASP A 40 11.51 -2.16 41.26
C ASP A 40 11.70 -2.14 39.74
N ALA A 41 12.42 -3.10 39.15
CA ALA A 41 12.51 -3.28 37.71
C ALA A 41 11.19 -3.78 37.11
N GLU A 42 10.45 -4.64 37.84
CA GLU A 42 9.16 -5.17 37.43
C GLU A 42 8.02 -4.16 37.65
N ASN A 43 8.07 -3.33 38.69
CA ASN A 43 7.18 -2.18 38.88
C ASN A 43 7.48 -1.03 37.90
N LYS A 44 8.74 -0.79 37.52
CA LYS A 44 9.08 0.11 36.39
C LYS A 44 8.61 -0.45 35.04
N ARG A 45 8.63 -1.77 34.82
CA ARG A 45 8.07 -2.42 33.62
C ARG A 45 6.53 -2.35 33.59
N LYS A 46 5.87 -2.55 34.72
CA LYS A 46 4.40 -2.46 34.87
C LYS A 46 3.90 -1.01 34.85
N SER A 47 4.71 -0.02 35.26
CA SER A 47 4.38 1.41 35.09
C SER A 47 4.64 1.90 33.65
N PHE A 48 5.58 1.28 32.91
CA PHE A 48 5.81 1.61 31.49
C PHE A 48 4.66 1.16 30.57
N PHE A 49 3.86 0.17 31.00
CA PHE A 49 2.72 -0.36 30.25
C PHE A 49 1.33 0.10 30.75
N LYS A 50 1.25 0.93 31.79
CA LYS A 50 -0.01 1.51 32.27
C LYS A 50 -0.19 2.92 31.72
N ILE A 51 -0.81 3.00 30.54
CA ILE A 51 -1.53 4.16 30.00
C ILE A 51 -0.71 5.48 30.01
N LYS A 52 0.07 5.72 28.95
CA LYS A 52 0.39 7.08 28.54
C LYS A 52 -0.92 7.76 28.14
N SER A 53 -1.42 8.60 29.03
CA SER A 53 -2.56 9.47 28.83
C SER A 53 -2.44 10.27 27.53
N SER A 54 -3.60 10.57 26.95
CA SER A 54 -3.83 11.19 25.64
C SER A 54 -3.11 12.52 25.40
N SER A 55 -2.55 13.16 26.44
CA SER A 55 -1.79 14.43 26.35
C SER A 55 -0.35 14.24 25.87
N SER A 56 0.37 13.21 26.33
CA SER A 56 1.76 12.93 25.93
C SER A 56 1.86 12.49 24.46
N PHE A 57 0.86 11.73 23.99
CA PHE A 57 0.76 11.32 22.58
C PHE A 57 0.44 12.52 21.67
N ARG A 58 -0.47 13.41 22.08
CA ARG A 58 -0.76 14.66 21.34
C ARG A 58 0.43 15.62 21.34
N ALA A 59 1.17 15.73 22.44
CA ALA A 59 2.38 16.55 22.54
C ALA A 59 3.50 16.02 21.62
N SER A 60 3.67 14.70 21.54
CA SER A 60 4.63 14.06 20.63
C SER A 60 4.21 14.21 19.17
N ILE A 61 2.92 14.09 18.84
CA ILE A 61 2.39 14.38 17.50
C ILE A 61 2.59 15.85 17.13
N SER A 62 2.34 16.78 18.06
CA SER A 62 2.52 18.23 17.88
C SER A 62 3.98 18.61 17.65
N ALA A 63 4.90 18.08 18.46
CA ALA A 63 6.34 18.27 18.29
C ALA A 63 6.83 17.71 16.94
N TRP A 64 6.30 16.55 16.55
CA TRP A 64 6.61 15.91 15.27
C TRP A 64 6.00 16.68 14.08
N HIS A 65 4.80 17.25 14.21
CA HIS A 65 4.22 18.16 13.21
C HIS A 65 5.02 19.48 13.10
N LYS A 66 5.53 20.02 14.21
CA LYS A 66 6.44 21.18 14.20
C LYS A 66 7.77 20.86 13.53
N PHE A 67 8.36 19.69 13.81
CA PHE A 67 9.56 19.22 13.14
C PHE A 67 9.34 19.02 11.63
N GLN A 68 8.21 18.43 11.23
CA GLN A 68 7.83 18.31 9.83
C GLN A 68 7.64 19.65 9.15
N LYS A 69 6.92 20.58 9.77
CA LYS A 69 6.70 21.92 9.23
C LYS A 69 8.02 22.69 9.08
N LYS A 70 8.96 22.48 10.01
CA LYS A 70 10.33 23.02 9.97
C LYS A 70 11.18 22.36 8.87
N MET A 71 11.08 21.04 8.69
CA MET A 71 11.79 20.31 7.64
C MET A 71 11.24 20.61 6.24
N SER A 72 9.91 20.72 6.11
CA SER A 72 9.23 21.14 4.86
C SER A 72 9.41 22.62 4.55
N SER A 73 9.67 23.47 5.56
CA SER A 73 10.02 24.88 5.32
C SER A 73 11.50 25.06 4.98
N LEU A 74 12.39 24.21 5.50
CA LEU A 74 13.83 24.23 5.15
C LEU A 74 14.12 23.63 3.77
N LEU A 75 13.30 22.68 3.32
CA LEU A 75 13.34 22.11 1.98
C LEU A 75 12.08 22.58 1.26
N ARG A 76 12.14 23.69 0.50
CA ARG A 76 11.04 24.11 -0.40
C ARG A 76 10.78 23.00 -1.42
N VAL A 77 9.96 22.02 -1.06
CA VAL A 77 9.48 20.98 -1.97
C VAL A 77 8.21 21.55 -2.63
N ASP A 78 8.27 21.75 -3.94
CA ASP A 78 7.13 22.22 -4.73
C ASP A 78 6.11 21.09 -4.85
N ASP A 79 5.23 20.99 -3.85
CA ASP A 79 4.24 19.93 -3.72
C ASP A 79 3.06 20.08 -4.71
N GLY A 80 3.03 21.15 -5.52
CA GLY A 80 2.09 21.31 -6.64
C GLY A 80 0.60 21.39 -6.27
N VAL A 81 0.27 21.80 -5.04
CA VAL A 81 -1.12 21.99 -4.59
C VAL A 81 -1.33 23.44 -4.16
N ASP A 82 -2.14 24.18 -4.91
CA ASP A 82 -2.63 25.49 -4.49
C ASP A 82 -3.70 25.30 -3.41
N GLN A 83 -3.52 25.94 -2.25
CA GLN A 83 -4.51 25.93 -1.16
C GLN A 83 -5.63 26.94 -1.49
N GLU A 84 -6.78 26.46 -1.97
CA GLU A 84 -8.01 27.27 -2.06
C GLU A 84 -8.97 26.94 -0.90
N SER A 85 -9.62 27.99 -0.38
CA SER A 85 -10.42 28.01 0.84
C SER A 85 -11.84 27.41 0.68
N ASP A 86 -12.24 26.62 1.68
CA ASP A 86 -13.51 25.90 1.79
C ASP A 86 -14.76 26.81 1.79
N THR A 87 -15.72 26.49 0.91
CA THR A 87 -17.13 26.93 1.02
C THR A 87 -18.07 25.74 0.87
N TRP A 88 -19.23 25.77 1.56
CA TRP A 88 -20.24 24.68 1.54
C TRP A 88 -20.66 24.23 0.13
N CYS A 89 -20.72 25.17 -0.82
CA CYS A 89 -21.00 24.90 -2.23
C CYS A 89 -19.88 24.08 -2.91
N GLN A 90 -18.61 24.27 -2.50
CA GLN A 90 -17.50 23.44 -2.95
C GLN A 90 -17.54 22.02 -2.37
N ASN A 91 -17.98 21.85 -1.12
CA ASN A 91 -18.16 20.52 -0.52
C ASN A 91 -19.23 19.69 -1.25
N LEU A 92 -20.35 20.32 -1.64
CA LEU A 92 -21.40 19.66 -2.42
C LEU A 92 -20.93 19.35 -3.85
N LYS A 93 -20.23 20.28 -4.51
CA LYS A 93 -19.57 20.04 -5.80
C LYS A 93 -18.54 18.92 -5.70
N GLY A 94 -17.77 18.86 -4.62
CA GLY A 94 -16.76 17.84 -4.35
C GLY A 94 -17.33 16.43 -4.19
N ARG A 95 -18.59 16.31 -3.75
CA ARG A 95 -19.31 15.01 -3.67
C ARG A 95 -19.98 14.61 -4.98
N ILE A 96 -20.55 15.57 -5.71
CA ILE A 96 -21.28 15.29 -6.95
C ILE A 96 -20.33 15.05 -8.13
N ARG A 97 -19.22 15.81 -8.19
CA ARG A 97 -18.25 15.74 -9.29
C ARG A 97 -17.66 14.33 -9.48
N PRO A 98 -17.22 13.58 -8.44
CA PRO A 98 -16.77 12.21 -8.59
C PRO A 98 -17.85 11.26 -9.11
N CYS A 99 -19.11 11.41 -8.68
CA CYS A 99 -20.22 10.56 -9.12
C CYS A 99 -20.58 10.78 -10.59
N VAL A 100 -20.76 12.05 -10.99
CA VAL A 100 -21.10 12.43 -12.38
C VAL A 100 -19.94 12.13 -13.33
N MET A 101 -18.71 12.20 -12.84
CA MET A 101 -17.51 11.82 -13.59
C MET A 101 -17.18 10.33 -13.48
N SER A 102 -17.93 9.55 -12.69
CA SER A 102 -17.60 8.14 -12.46
C SER A 102 -17.72 7.32 -13.74
N PHE A 103 -16.84 6.32 -13.86
CA PHE A 103 -16.81 5.44 -15.03
C PHE A 103 -18.14 4.69 -15.25
N PRO A 104 -18.79 4.10 -14.22
CA PRO A 104 -20.08 3.45 -14.40
C PRO A 104 -21.17 4.41 -14.89
N TYR A 105 -21.22 5.63 -14.35
CA TYR A 105 -22.21 6.63 -14.75
C TYR A 105 -22.03 7.07 -16.22
N ARG A 106 -20.77 7.25 -16.65
CA ARG A 106 -20.46 7.58 -18.05
C ARG A 106 -20.79 6.44 -19.02
N ILE A 107 -20.47 5.20 -18.65
CA ILE A 107 -20.86 4.02 -19.45
C ILE A 107 -22.37 3.89 -19.54
N PHE A 108 -23.07 4.06 -18.42
CA PHE A 108 -24.53 4.01 -18.41
C PHE A 108 -25.15 5.03 -19.36
N GLY A 109 -24.65 6.27 -19.33
CA GLY A 109 -25.06 7.31 -20.29
C GLY A 109 -24.81 6.92 -21.76
N VAL A 110 -23.68 6.26 -22.06
CA VAL A 110 -23.37 5.74 -23.40
C VAL A 110 -24.33 4.63 -23.80
N SER A 111 -24.59 3.67 -22.92
CA SER A 111 -25.53 2.58 -23.17
C SER A 111 -26.93 3.11 -23.48
N LEU A 112 -27.37 4.16 -22.76
CA LEU A 112 -28.65 4.81 -23.04
C LEU A 112 -28.70 5.49 -24.41
N ILE A 113 -27.59 6.04 -24.92
CA ILE A 113 -27.54 6.56 -26.29
C ILE A 113 -27.76 5.44 -27.31
N PHE A 114 -27.13 4.28 -27.11
CA PHE A 114 -27.33 3.14 -28.01
C PHE A 114 -28.77 2.60 -27.96
N VAL A 115 -29.37 2.53 -26.77
CA VAL A 115 -30.77 2.15 -26.61
C VAL A 115 -31.68 3.14 -27.32
N ASP A 116 -31.46 4.45 -27.17
CA ASP A 116 -32.25 5.49 -27.83
C ASP A 116 -32.14 5.44 -29.36
N VAL A 117 -30.94 5.20 -29.89
CA VAL A 117 -30.72 5.00 -31.33
C VAL A 117 -31.40 3.73 -31.84
N ALA A 118 -31.31 2.62 -31.09
CA ALA A 118 -31.99 1.39 -31.45
C ALA A 118 -33.52 1.57 -31.47
N LEU A 119 -34.06 2.27 -30.46
CA LEU A 119 -35.48 2.64 -30.40
C LEU A 119 -35.88 3.50 -31.59
N LEU A 120 -35.05 4.48 -31.98
CA LEU A 120 -35.27 5.30 -33.17
C LEU A 120 -35.36 4.46 -34.45
N ILE A 121 -34.42 3.52 -34.63
CA ILE A 121 -34.37 2.62 -35.79
C ILE A 121 -35.62 1.73 -35.83
N VAL A 122 -35.98 1.10 -34.70
CA VAL A 122 -37.18 0.26 -34.58
C VAL A 122 -38.44 1.07 -34.92
N ILE A 123 -38.54 2.30 -34.42
CA ILE A 123 -39.66 3.20 -34.72
C ILE A 123 -39.71 3.56 -36.21
N LEU A 124 -38.57 3.87 -36.84
CA LEU A 124 -38.48 4.19 -38.27
C LEU A 124 -38.95 3.02 -39.14
N VAL A 125 -38.50 1.80 -38.84
CA VAL A 125 -38.86 0.58 -39.57
C VAL A 125 -40.32 0.19 -39.35
N THR A 126 -40.84 0.35 -38.12
CA THR A 126 -42.22 -0.07 -37.79
C THR A 126 -43.26 0.93 -38.29
N THR A 127 -42.94 2.23 -38.35
CA THR A 127 -43.87 3.26 -38.83
C THR A 127 -44.20 3.09 -40.33
N SER A 128 -43.33 2.47 -41.13
CA SER A 128 -43.64 2.20 -42.54
C SER A 128 -44.70 1.11 -42.74
N LYS A 129 -45.04 0.35 -41.69
CA LYS A 129 -46.00 -0.77 -41.72
C LYS A 129 -47.26 -0.56 -40.86
N SER A 130 -47.25 0.42 -39.94
CA SER A 130 -48.34 0.68 -38.99
C SER A 130 -48.36 2.15 -38.56
N ILE A 131 -49.58 2.73 -38.45
CA ILE A 131 -49.79 4.16 -38.13
C ILE A 131 -49.62 4.48 -36.63
N ARG A 132 -49.58 3.48 -35.72
CA ARG A 132 -49.51 3.73 -34.26
C ARG A 132 -48.27 3.14 -33.62
N ILE A 133 -47.39 4.02 -33.13
CA ILE A 133 -46.30 3.67 -32.20
C ILE A 133 -46.89 3.32 -30.82
N PRO A 134 -46.55 2.16 -30.23
CA PRO A 134 -46.96 1.79 -28.88
C PRO A 134 -46.57 2.85 -27.83
N PHE A 135 -47.47 3.11 -26.89
CA PHE A 135 -47.28 4.11 -25.83
C PHE A 135 -46.00 3.87 -25.01
N ALA A 136 -45.65 2.60 -24.76
CA ALA A 136 -44.46 2.20 -24.01
C ALA A 136 -43.15 2.80 -24.57
N TYR A 137 -42.97 2.80 -25.90
CA TYR A 137 -41.75 3.34 -26.51
C TYR A 137 -41.59 4.85 -26.28
N ARG A 138 -42.71 5.57 -26.22
CA ARG A 138 -42.71 7.03 -25.99
C ARG A 138 -42.33 7.37 -24.56
N VAL A 139 -42.84 6.61 -23.60
CA VAL A 139 -42.47 6.76 -22.19
C VAL A 139 -40.99 6.47 -22.01
N VAL A 140 -40.45 5.41 -22.61
CA VAL A 140 -39.02 5.08 -22.55
C VAL A 140 -38.16 6.18 -23.17
N SER A 141 -38.53 6.69 -24.36
CA SER A 141 -37.83 7.82 -25.01
C SER A 141 -37.81 9.07 -24.13
N LEU A 142 -38.94 9.43 -23.52
CA LEU A 142 -39.04 10.59 -22.62
C LEU A 142 -38.16 10.41 -21.37
N LEU A 143 -38.15 9.22 -20.77
CA LEU A 143 -37.29 8.92 -19.61
C LEU A 143 -35.80 9.06 -19.95
N ILE A 144 -35.39 8.62 -21.14
CA ILE A 144 -34.02 8.77 -21.62
C ILE A 144 -33.67 10.26 -21.84
N ALA A 145 -34.57 11.03 -22.46
CA ALA A 145 -34.37 12.47 -22.65
C ALA A 145 -34.27 13.23 -21.32
N LEU A 146 -35.11 12.90 -20.33
CA LEU A 146 -35.08 13.46 -18.99
C LEU A 146 -33.78 13.11 -18.25
N PHE A 147 -33.29 11.86 -18.37
CA PHE A 147 -31.99 11.48 -17.82
C PHE A 147 -30.87 12.35 -18.38
N PHE A 148 -30.86 12.61 -19.70
CA PHE A 148 -29.82 13.43 -20.31
C PHE A 148 -29.92 14.91 -19.95
N LEU A 149 -31.14 15.44 -19.80
CA LEU A 149 -31.33 16.79 -19.24
C LEU A 149 -30.72 16.87 -17.85
N PHE A 150 -31.02 15.88 -17.00
CA PHE A 150 -30.48 15.82 -15.65
C PHE A 150 -28.95 15.70 -15.63
N ASP A 151 -28.36 14.86 -16.49
CA ASP A 151 -26.89 14.75 -16.64
C ASP A 151 -26.24 16.07 -17.10
N VAL A 152 -26.86 16.81 -18.03
CA VAL A 152 -26.37 18.15 -18.42
C VAL A 152 -26.43 19.13 -17.25
N LEU A 153 -27.55 19.16 -16.51
CA LEU A 153 -27.71 20.04 -15.34
C LEU A 153 -26.70 19.72 -14.24
N LEU A 154 -26.49 18.43 -13.95
CA LEU A 154 -25.47 17.98 -13.00
C LEU A 154 -24.06 18.37 -13.43
N ARG A 155 -23.75 18.34 -14.72
CA ARG A 155 -22.46 18.80 -15.25
C ARG A 155 -22.29 20.31 -15.18
N ILE A 156 -23.31 21.10 -15.49
CA ILE A 156 -23.31 22.55 -15.31
C ILE A 156 -23.07 22.88 -13.83
N PHE A 157 -23.70 22.15 -12.92
CA PHE A 157 -23.52 22.32 -11.49
C PHE A 157 -22.09 21.94 -11.04
N ALA A 158 -21.56 20.81 -11.51
CA ALA A 158 -20.24 20.30 -11.12
C ALA A 158 -19.07 21.10 -11.71
N GLU A 159 -19.15 21.51 -12.98
CA GLU A 159 -18.09 22.25 -13.68
C GLU A 159 -18.19 23.77 -13.46
N GLY A 160 -19.38 24.26 -13.10
CA GLY A 160 -19.71 25.67 -12.97
C GLY A 160 -20.21 26.27 -14.30
N PHE A 161 -21.22 27.14 -14.22
CA PHE A 161 -21.93 27.68 -15.38
C PHE A 161 -21.00 28.29 -16.44
N ARG A 162 -20.13 29.24 -16.05
CA ARG A 162 -19.20 29.92 -16.97
C ARG A 162 -18.22 28.96 -17.64
N ASN A 163 -17.68 28.00 -16.90
CA ASN A 163 -16.72 27.03 -17.43
C ASN A 163 -17.40 26.05 -18.38
N TYR A 164 -18.59 25.55 -18.03
CA TYR A 164 -19.33 24.62 -18.87
C TYR A 164 -19.63 25.22 -20.24
N PHE A 165 -20.13 26.47 -20.28
CA PHE A 165 -20.48 27.17 -21.52
C PHE A 165 -19.29 27.82 -22.24
N SER A 166 -18.06 27.73 -21.71
CA SER A 166 -16.85 28.17 -22.45
C SER A 166 -16.48 27.20 -23.58
N ILE A 167 -16.89 25.93 -23.47
CA ILE A 167 -16.54 24.87 -24.40
C ILE A 167 -17.66 24.74 -25.45
N LYS A 168 -17.36 25.04 -26.72
CA LYS A 168 -18.34 25.00 -27.84
C LYS A 168 -19.13 23.68 -27.92
N LEU A 169 -18.50 22.54 -27.65
CA LEU A 169 -19.17 21.22 -27.66
C LEU A 169 -20.17 21.01 -26.51
N ASN A 170 -19.96 21.67 -25.36
CA ASN A 170 -20.88 21.61 -24.23
C ASN A 170 -22.15 22.43 -24.49
N ILE A 171 -21.97 23.59 -25.14
CA ILE A 171 -23.08 24.42 -25.62
C ILE A 171 -23.93 23.61 -26.60
N LEU A 172 -23.29 22.99 -27.60
CA LEU A 172 -23.98 22.17 -28.60
C LEU A 172 -24.75 21.01 -27.96
N ASP A 173 -24.14 20.27 -27.02
CA ASP A 173 -24.84 19.17 -26.32
C ASP A 173 -26.06 19.63 -25.51
N ALA A 174 -25.95 20.78 -24.83
CA ALA A 174 -27.09 21.33 -24.08
C ALA A 174 -28.26 21.65 -25.02
N PHE A 175 -27.98 22.26 -26.17
CA PHE A 175 -29.01 22.52 -27.19
C PHE A 175 -29.62 21.23 -27.75
N ILE A 176 -28.79 20.20 -28.01
CA ILE A 176 -29.28 18.90 -28.48
C ILE A 176 -30.23 18.29 -27.46
N VAL A 177 -29.84 18.24 -26.19
CA VAL A 177 -30.64 17.61 -25.12
C VAL A 177 -31.97 18.34 -24.91
N VAL A 178 -31.94 19.68 -24.85
CA VAL A 178 -33.17 20.48 -24.71
C VAL A 178 -34.04 20.33 -25.96
N GLY A 179 -33.46 20.39 -27.15
CA GLY A 179 -34.18 20.21 -28.42
C GLY A 179 -34.85 18.85 -28.53
N THR A 180 -34.14 17.76 -28.16
CA THR A 180 -34.70 16.41 -28.17
C THR A 180 -35.86 16.25 -27.20
N LEU A 181 -35.75 16.83 -25.99
CA LEU A 181 -36.83 16.80 -25.01
C LEU A 181 -38.06 17.56 -25.49
N MET A 182 -37.88 18.72 -26.11
CA MET A 182 -39.00 19.49 -26.68
C MET A 182 -39.69 18.70 -27.79
N ILE A 183 -38.93 18.03 -28.67
CA ILE A 183 -39.50 17.16 -29.72
C ILE A 183 -40.32 16.01 -29.10
N ASP A 184 -39.82 15.36 -28.03
CA ASP A 184 -40.54 14.31 -27.30
C ASP A 184 -41.87 14.81 -26.71
N ILE A 185 -41.85 15.97 -26.04
CA ILE A 185 -43.04 16.58 -25.43
C ILE A 185 -44.09 16.94 -26.49
N VAL A 186 -43.66 17.58 -27.58
CA VAL A 186 -44.55 17.93 -28.70
C VAL A 186 -45.18 16.68 -29.31
N TYR A 187 -44.41 15.60 -29.48
CA TYR A 187 -44.92 14.35 -30.03
C TYR A 187 -45.98 13.69 -29.15
N ILE A 188 -45.79 13.72 -27.82
CA ILE A 188 -46.76 13.20 -26.86
C ILE A 188 -48.05 14.03 -26.95
N TYR A 189 -47.94 15.36 -26.89
CA TYR A 189 -49.08 16.28 -26.88
C TYR A 189 -49.92 16.24 -28.17
N VAL A 190 -49.28 16.27 -29.35
CA VAL A 190 -49.98 16.27 -30.65
C VAL A 190 -50.82 15.00 -30.84
N ASN A 191 -50.37 13.87 -30.32
CA ASN A 191 -51.07 12.60 -30.50
C ASN A 191 -52.17 12.35 -29.45
N THR A 192 -52.12 12.96 -28.27
CA THR A 192 -53.22 12.94 -27.29
C THR A 192 -54.28 14.01 -27.56
N GLY A 193 -53.93 15.13 -28.19
CA GLY A 193 -54.82 16.27 -28.40
C GLY A 193 -55.75 16.24 -29.63
N GLY A 194 -55.83 15.14 -30.38
CA GLY A 194 -56.81 15.00 -31.49
C GLY A 194 -56.61 15.93 -32.70
N VAL A 195 -55.51 16.68 -32.78
CA VAL A 195 -55.25 17.63 -33.88
C VAL A 195 -54.74 16.86 -35.12
N LYS A 196 -55.65 16.56 -36.05
CA LYS A 196 -55.39 15.73 -37.24
C LYS A 196 -54.39 16.31 -38.26
N GLN A 197 -53.96 17.58 -38.14
CA GLN A 197 -53.12 18.25 -39.15
C GLN A 197 -51.62 18.40 -38.80
N ILE A 198 -51.19 18.13 -37.57
CA ILE A 198 -49.78 18.28 -37.14
C ILE A 198 -48.88 17.01 -37.33
N PRO A 199 -49.34 15.78 -37.66
CA PRO A 199 -48.46 14.61 -37.65
C PRO A 199 -47.36 14.64 -38.73
N ARG A 200 -47.55 15.38 -39.83
CA ARG A 200 -46.55 15.50 -40.91
C ARG A 200 -45.28 16.25 -40.46
N LEU A 201 -45.41 17.31 -39.65
CA LEU A 201 -44.27 18.07 -39.14
C LEU A 201 -43.47 17.26 -38.11
N ALA A 202 -44.16 16.51 -37.25
CA ALA A 202 -43.51 15.62 -36.27
C ALA A 202 -42.72 14.47 -36.92
N ILE A 203 -43.12 14.01 -38.11
CA ILE A 203 -42.34 13.05 -38.91
C ILE A 203 -41.07 13.70 -39.47
N LEU A 204 -41.15 14.96 -39.89
CA LEU A 204 -40.04 15.73 -40.45
C LEU A 204 -38.94 16.06 -39.41
N LEU A 205 -39.31 16.11 -38.12
CA LEU A 205 -38.37 16.32 -37.01
C LEU A 205 -37.70 15.02 -36.51
N ARG A 206 -38.09 13.83 -36.99
CA ARG A 206 -37.50 12.54 -36.56
C ARG A 206 -36.02 12.36 -36.94
N PRO A 207 -35.58 12.73 -38.15
CA PRO A 207 -34.17 12.63 -38.52
C PRO A 207 -33.26 13.54 -37.68
N LEU A 208 -33.80 14.61 -37.06
CA LEU A 208 -33.04 15.45 -36.12
C LEU A 208 -32.58 14.67 -34.88
N ARG A 209 -33.20 13.53 -34.55
CA ARG A 209 -32.70 12.64 -33.48
C ARG A 209 -31.38 11.96 -33.83
N ILE A 210 -30.99 11.90 -35.10
CA ILE A 210 -29.65 11.43 -35.50
C ILE A 210 -28.55 12.38 -34.95
N ILE A 211 -28.90 13.63 -34.62
CA ILE A 211 -27.99 14.58 -33.95
C ILE A 211 -27.56 14.05 -32.57
N ILE A 212 -28.32 13.13 -31.94
CA ILE A 212 -27.91 12.43 -30.71
C ILE A 212 -26.63 11.61 -30.94
N LEU A 213 -26.35 11.14 -32.17
CA LEU A 213 -25.08 10.49 -32.52
C LEU A 213 -23.88 11.44 -32.41
N ILE A 214 -24.07 12.76 -32.53
CA ILE A 214 -23.00 13.75 -32.24
C ILE A 214 -22.55 13.63 -30.78
N ARG A 215 -23.40 13.13 -29.87
CA ARG A 215 -23.02 12.87 -28.48
C ARG A 215 -22.04 11.70 -28.36
N ILE A 216 -22.12 10.70 -29.24
CA ILE A 216 -21.12 9.63 -29.35
C ILE A 216 -19.77 10.22 -29.77
N PHE A 217 -19.78 11.12 -30.76
CA PHE A 217 -18.57 11.82 -31.19
C PHE A 217 -18.00 12.71 -30.08
N ARG A 218 -18.84 13.42 -29.33
CA ARG A 218 -18.43 14.20 -28.15
C ARG A 218 -17.83 13.32 -27.05
N LEU A 219 -18.38 12.14 -26.80
CA LEU A 219 -17.82 11.14 -25.86
C LEU A 219 -16.45 10.64 -26.32
N ALA A 220 -16.27 10.39 -27.62
CA ALA A 220 -14.97 10.07 -28.20
C ALA A 220 -13.96 11.21 -28.02
N VAL A 221 -14.41 12.47 -28.13
CA VAL A 221 -13.59 13.66 -27.85
C VAL A 221 -13.31 13.83 -26.34
N GLN A 222 -14.23 13.40 -25.46
CA GLN A 222 -14.06 13.36 -24.01
C GLN A 222 -13.14 12.23 -23.51
N LYS A 223 -12.60 11.38 -24.41
CA LYS A 223 -11.59 10.36 -24.08
C LYS A 223 -10.50 10.88 -23.16
N LYS A 224 -10.00 12.10 -23.38
CA LYS A 224 -8.97 12.73 -22.51
C LYS A 224 -9.46 12.97 -21.07
N GLN A 225 -10.73 13.31 -20.88
CA GLN A 225 -11.31 13.47 -19.53
C GLN A 225 -11.52 12.11 -18.86
N LEU A 226 -11.94 11.10 -19.64
CA LEU A 226 -12.10 9.74 -19.14
C LEU A 226 -10.75 9.16 -18.68
N GLU A 227 -9.68 9.32 -19.47
CA GLU A 227 -8.32 8.95 -19.09
C GLU A 227 -7.89 9.60 -17.76
N LYS A 228 -8.13 10.91 -17.61
CA LYS A 228 -7.81 11.63 -16.36
C LYS A 228 -8.56 11.05 -15.17
N VAL A 229 -9.85 10.78 -15.30
CA VAL A 229 -10.66 10.22 -14.21
C VAL A 229 -10.22 8.80 -13.89
N THR A 230 -9.96 7.96 -14.88
CA THR A 230 -9.48 6.58 -14.66
C THR A 230 -8.12 6.58 -13.96
N ARG A 231 -7.19 7.45 -14.36
CA ARG A 231 -5.89 7.62 -13.67
C ARG A 231 -6.07 8.05 -12.21
N ARG A 232 -7.02 8.95 -11.92
CA ARG A 232 -7.33 9.39 -10.55
C ARG A 232 -7.92 8.27 -9.69
N MET A 233 -8.82 7.46 -10.25
CA MET A 233 -9.37 6.31 -9.55
C MET A 233 -8.29 5.29 -9.19
N VAL A 234 -7.38 4.99 -10.13
CA VAL A 234 -6.28 4.03 -9.89
C VAL A 234 -5.23 4.57 -8.92
N SER A 235 -5.03 5.89 -8.87
CA SER A 235 -4.15 6.49 -7.88
C SER A 235 -4.77 6.62 -6.49
N GLU A 236 -6.09 6.44 -6.34
CA GLU A 236 -6.78 6.63 -5.06
C GLU A 236 -6.43 8.01 -4.46
N ASN A 237 -6.17 8.10 -3.15
CA ASN A 237 -5.72 9.31 -2.45
C ASN A 237 -4.19 9.43 -2.39
N LYS A 238 -3.47 8.96 -3.41
CA LYS A 238 -2.03 9.25 -3.55
C LYS A 238 -1.82 10.70 -3.94
N ARG A 239 -0.76 11.33 -3.42
CA ARG A 239 -0.36 12.68 -3.81
C ARG A 239 0.12 12.67 -5.27
N ARG A 240 -0.64 13.31 -6.15
CA ARG A 240 -0.32 13.46 -7.58
C ARG A 240 0.37 14.80 -7.83
N PHE A 241 1.22 14.87 -8.84
CA PHE A 241 1.77 16.12 -9.34
C PHE A 241 0.82 16.74 -10.36
N GLN A 242 0.26 17.91 -10.06
CA GLN A 242 -0.79 18.58 -10.85
C GLN A 242 -0.46 20.05 -11.18
N LYS A 243 0.77 20.31 -11.66
CA LYS A 243 1.27 21.66 -11.98
C LYS A 243 1.88 21.70 -13.38
N ASP A 244 2.00 22.89 -13.97
CA ASP A 244 2.70 23.14 -15.25
C ASP A 244 2.20 22.25 -16.43
N GLY A 245 0.89 21.96 -16.44
CA GLY A 245 0.27 21.12 -17.46
C GLY A 245 0.52 19.62 -17.31
N PHE A 246 1.07 19.16 -16.19
CA PHE A 246 1.24 17.73 -15.86
C PHE A 246 0.15 17.25 -14.88
N ASP A 247 -0.32 16.00 -15.05
CA ASP A 247 -1.17 15.29 -14.07
C ASP A 247 -0.65 13.86 -13.94
N LEU A 248 0.35 13.65 -13.07
CA LEU A 248 1.08 12.39 -12.93
C LEU A 248 0.92 11.84 -11.51
N ASP A 249 0.79 10.52 -11.39
CA ASP A 249 0.96 9.82 -10.12
C ASP A 249 2.45 9.76 -9.78
N LEU A 250 2.96 10.90 -9.34
CA LEU A 250 4.35 11.24 -9.08
C LEU A 250 4.38 12.17 -7.86
N THR A 251 5.31 11.90 -6.94
CA THR A 251 5.46 12.65 -5.70
C THR A 251 6.93 12.95 -5.47
N TYR A 252 7.27 14.22 -5.21
CA TYR A 252 8.55 14.56 -4.60
C TYR A 252 8.53 14.16 -3.13
N VAL A 253 9.20 13.06 -2.82
CA VAL A 253 9.40 12.66 -1.42
C VAL A 253 10.33 13.67 -0.76
N THR A 254 11.39 14.07 -1.47
CA THR A 254 12.22 15.24 -1.15
C THR A 254 12.49 16.01 -2.45
N ALA A 255 13.20 17.13 -2.38
CA ALA A 255 13.59 17.88 -3.59
C ALA A 255 14.40 17.06 -4.60
N ARG A 256 15.12 16.01 -4.15
CA ARG A 256 15.98 15.18 -5.01
C ARG A 256 15.56 13.70 -5.10
N ILE A 257 14.41 13.35 -4.53
CA ILE A 257 13.89 11.98 -4.52
C ILE A 257 12.44 11.98 -4.96
N ILE A 258 12.17 11.37 -6.12
CA ILE A 258 10.82 11.20 -6.65
C ILE A 258 10.37 9.75 -6.46
N ALA A 259 9.15 9.58 -5.98
CA ALA A 259 8.42 8.32 -5.99
C ALA A 259 7.26 8.41 -6.99
N MET A 260 7.11 7.44 -7.89
CA MET A 260 6.02 7.44 -8.87
C MET A 260 5.44 6.04 -9.11
N SER A 261 4.26 6.01 -9.74
CA SER A 261 3.72 4.77 -10.31
C SER A 261 4.36 4.43 -11.66
N PHE A 262 4.22 3.17 -12.07
CA PHE A 262 4.83 2.65 -13.29
C PHE A 262 4.49 3.50 -14.54
N PRO A 263 5.50 3.95 -15.31
CA PRO A 263 5.30 4.64 -16.58
C PRO A 263 4.90 3.62 -17.65
N SER A 264 3.75 3.79 -18.27
CA SER A 264 3.15 2.81 -19.18
C SER A 264 2.97 3.35 -20.60
N SER A 265 3.00 2.44 -21.56
CA SER A 265 2.68 2.65 -22.97
C SER A 265 1.38 1.92 -23.34
N GLY A 266 0.91 2.12 -24.58
CA GLY A 266 -0.26 1.43 -25.13
C GLY A 266 -1.54 1.60 -24.28
N LYS A 267 -2.36 0.55 -24.20
CA LYS A 267 -3.64 0.57 -23.47
C LYS A 267 -3.49 0.86 -21.97
N GLN A 268 -2.34 0.52 -21.35
CA GLN A 268 -2.12 0.75 -19.92
C GLN A 268 -1.92 2.24 -19.58
N SER A 269 -1.54 3.08 -20.56
CA SER A 269 -1.42 4.54 -20.39
C SER A 269 -2.78 5.23 -20.17
N PHE A 270 -3.88 4.54 -20.47
CA PHE A 270 -5.23 5.03 -20.22
C PHE A 270 -5.52 5.23 -18.73
N TYR A 271 -4.95 4.37 -17.87
CA TYR A 271 -5.23 4.35 -16.44
C TYR A 271 -3.98 4.49 -15.54
N ARG A 272 -2.79 4.64 -16.14
CA ARG A 272 -1.52 4.92 -15.46
C ARG A 272 -0.80 6.10 -16.10
N ASN A 273 0.37 6.46 -15.55
CA ASN A 273 1.23 7.51 -16.09
C ASN A 273 1.66 7.16 -17.53
N PRO A 274 1.28 7.96 -18.55
CA PRO A 274 1.82 7.77 -19.89
C PRO A 274 3.33 7.99 -19.87
N ILE A 275 4.11 7.03 -20.37
CA ILE A 275 5.59 7.12 -20.33
C ILE A 275 6.11 8.39 -21.01
N GLY A 276 5.53 8.79 -22.14
CA GLY A 276 5.90 10.03 -22.83
C GLY A 276 5.70 11.29 -22.00
N GLU A 277 4.64 11.34 -21.17
CA GLU A 277 4.42 12.47 -20.25
C GLU A 277 5.40 12.46 -19.07
N VAL A 278 5.79 11.28 -18.60
CA VAL A 278 6.83 11.14 -17.55
C VAL A 278 8.19 11.58 -18.09
N VAL A 279 8.55 11.17 -19.32
CA VAL A 279 9.78 11.62 -19.99
C VAL A 279 9.75 13.14 -20.18
N ARG A 280 8.65 13.68 -20.74
CA ARG A 280 8.46 15.14 -20.90
C ARG A 280 8.63 15.87 -19.58
N PHE A 281 8.08 15.35 -18.49
CA PHE A 281 8.23 15.92 -17.15
C PHE A 281 9.69 15.93 -16.70
N LEU A 282 10.36 14.78 -16.76
CA LEU A 282 11.73 14.65 -16.25
C LEU A 282 12.72 15.47 -17.10
N ASP A 283 12.59 15.45 -18.42
CA ASP A 283 13.45 16.23 -19.32
C ASP A 283 13.22 17.73 -19.14
N THR A 284 11.97 18.18 -18.98
CA THR A 284 11.64 19.61 -18.76
C THR A 284 12.13 20.11 -17.39
N LYS A 285 11.98 19.30 -16.34
CA LYS A 285 12.24 19.74 -14.95
C LYS A 285 13.66 19.47 -14.48
N HIS A 286 14.32 18.43 -14.99
CA HIS A 286 15.62 17.94 -14.50
C HIS A 286 16.65 17.75 -15.62
N GLY A 287 16.28 17.83 -16.89
CA GLY A 287 17.21 17.66 -18.01
C GLY A 287 18.00 16.35 -17.92
N ASN A 288 19.34 16.44 -17.89
CA ASN A 288 20.22 15.27 -17.76
C ASN A 288 20.51 14.85 -16.31
N HIS A 289 19.86 15.47 -15.32
CA HIS A 289 20.11 15.27 -13.90
C HIS A 289 19.14 14.28 -13.23
N TYR A 290 18.61 13.29 -13.95
CA TYR A 290 17.81 12.23 -13.34
C TYR A 290 18.27 10.82 -13.72
N LYS A 291 18.13 9.90 -12.77
CA LYS A 291 18.27 8.45 -12.98
C LYS A 291 17.05 7.72 -12.44
N VAL A 292 16.53 6.77 -13.22
CA VAL A 292 15.30 6.03 -12.93
C VAL A 292 15.64 4.63 -12.39
N TYR A 293 15.01 4.24 -11.29
CA TYR A 293 15.10 2.91 -10.70
C TYR A 293 13.76 2.18 -10.85
N ASN A 294 13.75 1.15 -11.71
CA ASN A 294 12.60 0.28 -11.93
C ASN A 294 12.67 -0.93 -11.00
N LEU A 295 11.76 -0.99 -10.03
CA LEU A 295 11.71 -2.07 -9.03
C LEU A 295 10.83 -3.27 -9.43
N CYS A 296 10.28 -3.29 -10.65
CA CYS A 296 9.40 -4.36 -11.11
C CYS A 296 10.19 -5.56 -11.62
N SER A 297 9.93 -6.73 -11.05
CA SER A 297 10.34 -8.00 -11.68
C SER A 297 9.44 -8.33 -12.87
N GLU A 298 8.17 -7.97 -12.79
CA GLU A 298 7.11 -8.40 -13.70
C GLU A 298 6.89 -7.49 -14.92
N LYS A 299 7.52 -6.31 -14.93
CA LYS A 299 7.28 -5.27 -15.95
C LYS A 299 8.54 -4.50 -16.33
N ASP A 300 8.64 -4.19 -17.61
CA ASP A 300 9.72 -3.38 -18.17
C ASP A 300 9.22 -2.46 -19.29
N TYR A 301 10.10 -1.57 -19.75
CA TYR A 301 9.93 -0.68 -20.89
C TYR A 301 11.30 -0.43 -21.55
N ASP A 302 11.30 0.06 -22.79
CA ASP A 302 12.56 0.38 -23.48
C ASP A 302 13.34 1.48 -22.72
N PRO A 303 14.57 1.22 -22.24
CA PRO A 303 15.35 2.23 -21.51
C PRO A 303 15.70 3.46 -22.35
N LYS A 304 15.57 3.41 -23.68
CA LYS A 304 15.74 4.58 -24.57
C LYS A 304 14.83 5.74 -24.20
N TYR A 305 13.63 5.48 -23.68
CA TYR A 305 12.72 6.53 -23.24
C TYR A 305 13.35 7.49 -22.22
N PHE A 306 14.26 6.97 -21.39
CA PHE A 306 14.93 7.73 -20.34
C PHE A 306 16.43 7.87 -20.63
N HIS A 307 16.82 7.91 -21.91
CA HIS A 307 18.20 8.12 -22.34
C HIS A 307 19.18 7.12 -21.74
N TYR A 308 18.74 5.86 -21.57
CA TYR A 308 19.48 4.78 -20.92
C TYR A 308 19.89 5.02 -19.45
N ARG A 309 19.33 6.05 -18.79
CA ARG A 309 19.53 6.33 -17.36
C ARG A 309 18.55 5.53 -16.49
N VAL A 310 18.44 4.22 -16.75
CA VAL A 310 17.52 3.32 -16.04
C VAL A 310 18.30 2.17 -15.42
N GLU A 311 18.06 1.90 -14.14
CA GLU A 311 18.58 0.72 -13.44
C GLU A 311 17.42 -0.13 -12.92
N ARG A 312 17.56 -1.46 -13.02
CA ARG A 312 16.52 -2.41 -12.62
C ARG A 312 16.91 -3.18 -11.36
N ILE A 313 15.94 -3.34 -10.46
CA ILE A 313 16.04 -4.18 -9.27
C ILE A 313 14.81 -5.07 -9.24
N PHE A 314 14.99 -6.39 -9.25
CA PHE A 314 13.91 -7.34 -9.51
C PHE A 314 13.18 -7.75 -8.23
N ILE A 315 12.27 -6.88 -7.77
CA ILE A 315 11.47 -7.10 -6.55
C ILE A 315 10.06 -7.53 -6.95
N ASP A 316 9.65 -8.72 -6.52
CA ASP A 316 8.30 -9.25 -6.77
C ASP A 316 7.23 -8.41 -6.05
N ASP A 317 6.03 -8.33 -6.63
CA ASP A 317 4.96 -7.49 -6.07
C ASP A 317 4.63 -7.93 -4.62
N HIS A 318 4.52 -6.96 -3.72
CA HIS A 318 4.31 -7.16 -2.26
C HIS A 318 5.43 -7.90 -1.51
N ASN A 319 6.58 -8.18 -2.15
CA ASN A 319 7.73 -8.83 -1.53
C ASN A 319 8.86 -7.81 -1.23
N VAL A 320 10.02 -8.32 -0.81
CA VAL A 320 11.21 -7.55 -0.42
C VAL A 320 12.41 -7.89 -1.32
N PRO A 321 13.36 -6.96 -1.53
CA PRO A 321 14.66 -7.27 -2.12
C PRO A 321 15.54 -8.03 -1.11
N SER A 322 16.57 -8.71 -1.60
CA SER A 322 17.63 -9.21 -0.72
C SER A 322 18.44 -8.08 -0.08
N LEU A 323 19.06 -8.33 1.06
CA LEU A 323 19.93 -7.33 1.71
C LEU A 323 21.11 -6.91 0.82
N ASN A 324 21.59 -7.82 -0.02
CA ASN A 324 22.65 -7.52 -0.98
C ASN A 324 22.17 -6.57 -2.11
N GLU A 325 20.96 -6.78 -2.63
CA GLU A 325 20.36 -5.87 -3.61
C GLU A 325 20.10 -4.48 -3.01
N ILE A 326 19.72 -4.41 -1.72
CA ILE A 326 19.62 -3.15 -0.99
C ILE A 326 20.95 -2.40 -0.98
N LEU A 327 22.05 -3.07 -0.63
CA LEU A 327 23.37 -2.44 -0.62
C LEU A 327 23.79 -1.96 -2.01
N LYS A 328 23.60 -2.80 -3.04
CA LYS A 328 23.87 -2.43 -4.44
C LYS A 328 23.09 -1.19 -4.87
N PHE A 329 21.80 -1.13 -4.56
CA PHE A 329 20.97 0.05 -4.82
C PHE A 329 21.54 1.29 -4.13
N THR A 330 21.85 1.21 -2.84
CA THR A 330 22.36 2.38 -2.10
C THR A 330 23.72 2.85 -2.62
N ALA A 331 24.58 1.94 -3.09
CA ALA A 331 25.84 2.30 -3.74
C ALA A 331 25.58 3.02 -5.07
N SER A 332 24.77 2.43 -5.96
CA SER A 332 24.41 3.03 -7.25
C SER A 332 23.79 4.44 -7.10
N VAL A 333 22.88 4.60 -6.14
CA VAL A 333 22.25 5.90 -5.86
C VAL A 333 23.30 6.88 -5.33
N ARG A 334 24.19 6.46 -4.42
CA ARG A 334 25.25 7.31 -3.90
C ARG A 334 26.15 7.81 -5.01
N ASP A 335 26.63 6.91 -5.86
CA ASP A 335 27.52 7.23 -6.97
C ASP A 335 26.85 8.24 -7.90
N TRP A 336 25.60 7.99 -8.30
CA TRP A 336 24.82 8.93 -9.12
C TRP A 336 24.65 10.31 -8.47
N MET A 337 24.28 10.34 -7.19
CA MET A 337 23.99 11.58 -6.46
C MET A 337 25.25 12.41 -6.16
N GLN A 338 26.44 11.80 -6.21
CA GLN A 338 27.74 12.46 -6.03
C GLN A 338 28.27 13.12 -7.30
N LEU A 339 27.86 12.65 -8.49
CA LEU A 339 28.32 13.22 -9.77
C LEU A 339 27.91 14.69 -9.95
N ASP A 340 26.71 15.07 -9.47
CA ASP A 340 26.23 16.45 -9.53
C ASP A 340 25.27 16.75 -8.36
N LYS A 341 25.33 17.97 -7.82
CA LYS A 341 24.42 18.45 -6.76
C LYS A 341 22.97 18.58 -7.23
N GLN A 342 22.74 18.74 -8.53
CA GLN A 342 21.42 18.79 -9.17
C GLN A 342 20.84 17.40 -9.42
N ASN A 343 21.64 16.33 -9.37
CA ASN A 343 21.17 14.98 -9.66
C ASN A 343 20.04 14.56 -8.72
N ILE A 344 18.98 14.00 -9.28
CA ILE A 344 17.85 13.42 -8.57
C ILE A 344 17.70 11.95 -8.92
N ILE A 345 17.00 11.21 -8.06
CA ILE A 345 16.57 9.84 -8.35
C ILE A 345 15.06 9.76 -8.51
N VAL A 346 14.61 8.89 -9.40
CA VAL A 346 13.21 8.56 -9.61
C VAL A 346 13.02 7.08 -9.34
N VAL A 347 12.34 6.73 -8.25
CA VAL A 347 12.10 5.34 -7.86
C VAL A 347 10.66 4.97 -8.14
N HIS A 348 10.43 3.88 -8.86
CA HIS A 348 9.06 3.42 -9.16
C HIS A 348 8.93 1.91 -9.10
N CYS A 349 7.69 1.48 -8.95
CA CYS A 349 7.25 0.10 -9.12
C CYS A 349 5.88 0.12 -9.79
N LYS A 350 5.12 -0.97 -9.71
CA LYS A 350 3.73 -0.99 -10.19
C LYS A 350 2.88 0.11 -9.54
N GLY A 351 2.79 0.14 -8.21
CA GLY A 351 1.90 1.06 -7.49
C GLY A 351 2.53 2.38 -7.06
N GLY A 352 3.86 2.45 -7.00
CA GLY A 352 4.58 3.55 -6.34
C GLY A 352 4.31 3.62 -4.83
N LYS A 353 4.12 2.46 -4.17
CA LYS A 353 3.75 2.32 -2.74
C LYS A 353 4.76 1.43 -2.00
N GLY A 354 4.48 0.13 -1.81
CA GLY A 354 5.30 -0.81 -1.03
C GLY A 354 6.77 -0.85 -1.42
N ARG A 355 7.10 -1.47 -2.57
CA ARG A 355 8.49 -1.61 -3.07
C ARG A 355 9.22 -0.27 -3.17
N THR A 356 8.57 0.74 -3.75
CA THR A 356 9.11 2.10 -3.87
C THR A 356 9.41 2.72 -2.52
N GLY A 357 8.46 2.63 -1.58
CA GLY A 357 8.61 3.14 -0.22
C GLY A 357 9.74 2.45 0.53
N THR A 358 9.88 1.13 0.41
CA THR A 358 11.00 0.38 1.00
C THR A 358 12.34 0.96 0.56
N MET A 359 12.57 1.07 -0.75
CA MET A 359 13.85 1.55 -1.29
C MET A 359 14.09 3.04 -1.03
N VAL A 360 13.03 3.86 -1.07
CA VAL A 360 13.13 5.29 -0.72
C VAL A 360 13.45 5.48 0.76
N CYS A 361 12.79 4.76 1.67
CA CYS A 361 13.08 4.84 3.11
C CYS A 361 14.49 4.38 3.44
N ILE A 362 14.94 3.29 2.81
CA ILE A 362 16.34 2.84 2.87
C ILE A 362 17.28 3.97 2.44
N TRP A 363 17.02 4.64 1.31
CA TRP A 363 17.88 5.73 0.85
C TRP A 363 17.84 6.96 1.78
N LEU A 364 16.69 7.29 2.35
CA LEU A 364 16.57 8.36 3.36
C LEU A 364 17.44 8.08 4.60
N ILE A 365 17.53 6.83 5.02
CA ILE A 365 18.42 6.39 6.11
C ILE A 365 19.88 6.38 5.64
N ALA A 366 20.14 5.88 4.43
CA ALA A 366 21.46 5.78 3.81
C ALA A 366 22.15 7.15 3.67
N SER A 367 21.37 8.16 3.30
CA SER A 367 21.80 9.55 3.12
C SER A 367 21.77 10.39 4.39
N ASN A 368 21.59 9.78 5.57
CA ASN A 368 21.52 10.43 6.89
C ASN A 368 20.42 11.49 7.03
N GLN A 369 19.41 11.49 6.15
CA GLN A 369 18.24 12.36 6.32
C GLN A 369 17.34 11.88 7.45
N PHE A 370 17.38 10.57 7.74
CA PHE A 370 16.72 9.93 8.86
C PHE A 370 17.66 8.94 9.54
N THR A 371 17.51 8.78 10.85
CA THR A 371 18.27 7.79 11.64
C THR A 371 17.44 6.57 12.01
N SER A 372 16.10 6.69 11.98
CA SER A 372 15.12 5.68 12.37
C SER A 372 14.29 5.19 11.18
N ALA A 373 14.17 3.87 11.03
CA ALA A 373 13.31 3.22 10.07
C ALA A 373 11.86 3.65 10.25
N GLN A 374 11.37 3.68 11.49
CA GLN A 374 10.00 4.06 11.80
C GLN A 374 9.68 5.48 11.33
N ASP A 375 10.57 6.44 11.59
CA ASP A 375 10.37 7.83 11.19
C ASP A 375 10.42 7.99 9.66
N SER A 376 11.33 7.28 8.99
CA SER A 376 11.42 7.31 7.52
C SER A 376 10.17 6.73 6.85
N LEU A 377 9.64 5.61 7.37
CA LEU A 377 8.42 4.95 6.89
C LEU A 377 7.20 5.86 7.07
N LYS A 378 7.10 6.52 8.23
CA LYS A 378 6.01 7.46 8.52
C LYS A 378 6.09 8.69 7.61
N TYR A 379 7.28 9.27 7.45
CA TYR A 379 7.52 10.39 6.56
C TYR A 379 7.13 10.07 5.11
N PHE A 380 7.58 8.92 4.59
CA PHE A 380 7.23 8.49 3.24
C PHE A 380 5.72 8.36 3.07
N ALA A 381 5.03 7.72 4.03
CA ALA A 381 3.58 7.55 3.98
C ALA A 381 2.84 8.90 3.92
N GLU A 382 3.25 9.88 4.72
CA GLU A 382 2.62 11.20 4.74
C GLU A 382 2.92 12.03 3.50
N ARG A 383 4.12 11.90 2.92
CA ARG A 383 4.41 12.51 1.62
C ARG A 383 3.59 11.88 0.51
N ARG A 384 3.43 10.55 0.54
CA ARG A 384 2.77 9.80 -0.52
C ARG A 384 1.25 9.84 -0.45
N THR A 385 0.67 10.02 0.74
CA THR A 385 -0.78 10.15 0.96
C THR A 385 -1.20 11.62 0.89
N ASP A 386 -2.23 11.89 0.07
CA ASP A 386 -3.00 13.13 0.17
C ASP A 386 -4.17 12.91 1.13
N LYS A 387 -4.06 13.48 2.34
CA LYS A 387 -5.08 13.38 3.40
C LYS A 387 -6.36 14.17 3.05
N GLY A 388 -6.30 15.15 2.14
CA GLY A 388 -7.48 15.88 1.66
C GLY A 388 -8.34 15.05 0.70
N SER A 389 -7.73 14.11 -0.01
CA SER A 389 -8.39 13.27 -1.02
C SER A 389 -8.87 11.90 -0.47
N GLY A 390 -8.58 11.55 0.78
CA GLY A 390 -9.07 10.32 1.43
C GLY A 390 -8.24 9.86 2.63
N SER A 391 -8.74 8.82 3.33
CA SER A 391 -8.13 8.28 4.57
C SER A 391 -7.25 7.04 4.36
N LYS A 392 -7.15 6.51 3.13
CA LYS A 392 -6.40 5.27 2.87
C LYS A 392 -4.89 5.50 2.98
N TYR A 393 -4.21 4.61 3.68
CA TYR A 393 -2.76 4.62 3.84
C TYR A 393 -2.05 4.28 2.51
N GLN A 394 -1.08 5.10 2.09
CA GLN A 394 -0.36 4.97 0.81
C GLN A 394 1.16 4.74 0.99
N GLY A 395 1.61 4.39 2.20
CA GLY A 395 3.02 4.11 2.50
C GLY A 395 3.46 2.69 2.14
N VAL A 396 4.40 2.15 2.93
CA VAL A 396 4.90 0.78 2.76
C VAL A 396 3.82 -0.23 3.11
N GLU A 397 3.59 -1.22 2.25
CA GLU A 397 2.35 -2.02 2.30
C GLU A 397 2.44 -3.25 3.20
N THR A 398 3.61 -3.85 3.34
CA THR A 398 3.77 -5.12 4.06
C THR A 398 4.70 -4.99 5.29
N PRO A 399 4.42 -5.72 6.39
CA PRO A 399 5.34 -5.80 7.52
C PRO A 399 6.74 -6.28 7.14
N SER A 400 6.87 -7.24 6.22
CA SER A 400 8.19 -7.67 5.74
C SER A 400 8.97 -6.54 5.08
N GLN A 401 8.33 -5.71 4.25
CA GLN A 401 8.97 -4.52 3.70
C GLN A 401 9.46 -3.57 4.79
N SER A 402 8.65 -3.32 5.82
CA SER A 402 9.05 -2.48 6.96
C SER A 402 10.20 -3.08 7.76
N ARG A 403 10.19 -4.41 7.96
CA ARG A 403 11.26 -5.17 8.62
C ARG A 403 12.60 -5.00 7.90
N TYR A 404 12.60 -5.04 6.56
CA TYR A 404 13.82 -4.89 5.77
C TYR A 404 14.38 -3.44 5.78
N VAL A 405 13.53 -2.43 5.95
CA VAL A 405 14.00 -1.06 6.26
C VAL A 405 14.69 -1.04 7.64
N GLY A 406 14.12 -1.72 8.64
CA GLY A 406 14.73 -1.89 9.97
C GLY A 406 16.06 -2.66 9.95
N TYR A 407 16.16 -3.72 9.15
CA TYR A 407 17.42 -4.43 8.95
C TYR A 407 18.49 -3.51 8.36
N PHE A 408 18.14 -2.68 7.37
CA PHE A 408 19.08 -1.72 6.80
C PHE A 408 19.55 -0.66 7.81
N GLU A 409 18.66 -0.16 8.66
CA GLU A 409 19.04 0.74 9.77
C GLU A 409 20.14 0.11 10.64
N VAL A 410 19.96 -1.15 11.04
CA VAL A 410 20.95 -1.89 11.83
C VAL A 410 22.25 -2.10 11.05
N ILE A 411 22.18 -2.47 9.77
CA ILE A 411 23.36 -2.64 8.88
C ILE A 411 24.19 -1.36 8.84
N LYS A 412 23.53 -0.22 8.62
CA LYS A 412 24.22 1.07 8.56
C LYS A 412 24.80 1.47 9.92
N ASN A 413 24.02 1.37 11.00
CA ASN A 413 24.39 1.95 12.28
C ASN A 413 25.34 1.05 13.09
N LYS A 414 25.01 -0.26 13.18
CA LYS A 414 25.76 -1.26 13.95
C LYS A 414 26.88 -1.88 13.13
N TYR A 415 26.60 -2.32 11.90
CA TYR A 415 27.57 -3.04 11.07
C TYR A 415 28.36 -2.17 10.09
N LYS A 416 28.19 -0.84 10.17
CA LYS A 416 28.93 0.16 9.35
C LYS A 416 28.91 -0.17 7.86
N TRP A 417 27.72 -0.44 7.32
CA TRP A 417 27.48 -0.80 5.91
C TRP A 417 27.92 -2.20 5.49
N ASN A 418 28.50 -2.99 6.38
CA ASN A 418 28.80 -4.39 6.11
C ASN A 418 27.58 -5.26 6.39
N LEU A 419 27.40 -6.31 5.60
CA LEU A 419 26.41 -7.32 5.93
C LEU A 419 26.78 -8.00 7.26
N PRO A 420 25.81 -8.32 8.12
CA PRO A 420 26.08 -9.10 9.32
C PRO A 420 26.66 -10.47 8.95
N ALA A 421 27.37 -11.09 9.91
CA ALA A 421 27.90 -12.44 9.72
C ALA A 421 26.77 -13.42 9.36
N LYS A 422 27.07 -14.34 8.43
CA LYS A 422 26.12 -15.39 8.04
C LYS A 422 25.78 -16.23 9.26
N ASN A 423 24.50 -16.44 9.49
CA ASN A 423 23.98 -17.28 10.56
C ASN A 423 23.19 -18.45 9.95
N PRO A 424 23.83 -19.57 9.62
CA PRO A 424 23.13 -20.74 9.07
C PRO A 424 22.28 -21.42 10.14
N LEU A 425 20.99 -21.63 9.88
CA LEU A 425 20.02 -22.16 10.84
C LEU A 425 19.08 -23.17 10.18
N LYS A 426 18.59 -24.17 10.94
CA LYS A 426 17.45 -25.02 10.53
C LYS A 426 16.23 -24.66 11.36
N ILE A 427 15.05 -24.54 10.74
CA ILE A 427 13.80 -24.39 11.50
C ILE A 427 13.46 -25.77 12.08
N LYS A 428 13.34 -25.85 13.40
CA LYS A 428 12.95 -27.07 14.11
C LYS A 428 11.44 -27.13 14.31
N THR A 429 10.85 -26.00 14.71
CA THR A 429 9.44 -25.96 15.10
C THR A 429 8.83 -24.63 14.68
N ILE A 430 7.59 -24.68 14.19
CA ILE A 430 6.72 -23.54 13.97
C ILE A 430 5.56 -23.65 14.94
N LYS A 431 5.41 -22.67 15.84
CA LYS A 431 4.25 -22.56 16.73
C LYS A 431 3.33 -21.45 16.22
N ILE A 432 2.04 -21.75 16.08
CA ILE A 432 1.02 -20.77 15.70
C ILE A 432 0.07 -20.62 16.88
N PHE A 433 -0.07 -19.39 17.36
CA PHE A 433 -0.95 -19.02 18.47
C PHE A 433 -2.31 -18.58 17.93
N SER A 434 -3.35 -18.81 18.73
CA SER A 434 -4.74 -18.40 18.45
C SER A 434 -5.25 -18.99 17.14
N ILE A 435 -5.09 -20.30 17.01
CA ILE A 435 -5.41 -21.05 15.78
C ILE A 435 -6.93 -21.25 15.59
N GLN A 436 -7.71 -21.23 16.67
CA GLN A 436 -9.16 -21.42 16.61
C GLN A 436 -9.81 -20.36 15.70
N GLY A 437 -10.57 -20.84 14.71
CA GLY A 437 -11.20 -20.00 13.68
C GLY A 437 -10.33 -19.71 12.46
N VAL A 438 -9.07 -20.13 12.45
CA VAL A 438 -8.19 -20.08 11.28
C VAL A 438 -8.26 -21.43 10.55
N GLY A 439 -8.87 -21.46 9.38
CA GLY A 439 -9.02 -22.68 8.58
C GLY A 439 -9.89 -23.70 9.32
N LYS A 440 -9.40 -24.93 9.51
CA LYS A 440 -10.07 -25.95 10.34
C LYS A 440 -9.93 -25.69 11.84
N GLY A 441 -9.16 -24.68 12.25
CA GLY A 441 -8.96 -24.31 13.65
C GLY A 441 -8.04 -25.24 14.44
N ASN A 442 -7.36 -26.17 13.78
CA ASN A 442 -6.45 -27.14 14.40
C ASN A 442 -5.13 -27.33 13.61
N GLY A 443 -4.90 -26.50 12.58
CA GLY A 443 -3.69 -26.53 11.75
C GLY A 443 -3.59 -27.69 10.76
N SER A 444 -4.52 -28.65 10.75
CA SER A 444 -4.48 -29.81 9.86
C SER A 444 -4.58 -29.45 8.39
N ASP A 445 -5.25 -28.36 8.05
CA ASP A 445 -5.39 -27.87 6.69
C ASP A 445 -4.20 -27.04 6.19
N LEU A 446 -3.17 -26.83 7.02
CA LEU A 446 -2.03 -25.98 6.66
C LEU A 446 -0.96 -26.74 5.87
N GLU A 447 -0.41 -26.03 4.90
CA GLU A 447 0.77 -26.40 4.12
C GLU A 447 1.80 -25.26 4.25
N ILE A 448 3.09 -25.59 4.32
CA ILE A 448 4.14 -24.58 4.51
C ILE A 448 5.21 -24.75 3.44
N GLU A 449 5.50 -23.66 2.73
CA GLU A 449 6.64 -23.55 1.83
C GLU A 449 7.70 -22.63 2.43
N ILE A 450 8.95 -23.11 2.48
CA ILE A 450 10.11 -22.28 2.79
C ILE A 450 10.84 -22.00 1.48
N ILE A 451 11.00 -20.72 1.17
CA ILE A 451 11.57 -20.24 -0.08
C ILE A 451 12.87 -19.49 0.22
N LEU A 452 13.93 -19.89 -0.47
CA LEU A 452 15.26 -19.27 -0.41
C LEU A 452 15.71 -19.00 -1.85
N ARG A 453 16.22 -17.78 -2.12
CA ARG A 453 16.67 -17.38 -3.48
C ARG A 453 15.64 -17.67 -4.58
N LYS A 454 14.36 -17.39 -4.29
CA LYS A 454 13.22 -17.59 -5.21
C LYS A 454 12.94 -19.06 -5.58
N GLN A 455 13.48 -20.02 -4.84
CA GLN A 455 13.18 -21.45 -5.00
C GLN A 455 12.56 -22.00 -3.71
N VAL A 456 11.54 -22.85 -3.85
CA VAL A 456 11.00 -23.62 -2.72
C VAL A 456 12.06 -24.65 -2.33
N VAL A 457 12.69 -24.46 -1.18
CA VAL A 457 13.75 -25.36 -0.68
C VAL A 457 13.20 -26.40 0.31
N PHE A 458 11.98 -26.18 0.81
CA PHE A 458 11.31 -27.09 1.71
C PHE A 458 9.79 -26.91 1.61
N HIS A 459 9.08 -28.02 1.68
CA HIS A 459 7.62 -28.08 1.69
C HIS A 459 7.17 -29.12 2.72
N CYS A 460 6.18 -28.77 3.55
CA CYS A 460 5.51 -29.73 4.42
C CYS A 460 3.99 -29.55 4.40
N GLU A 461 3.28 -30.65 4.57
CA GLU A 461 1.81 -30.72 4.56
C GLU A 461 1.33 -31.34 5.88
N CYS A 462 0.57 -30.58 6.67
CA CYS A 462 0.12 -31.03 7.99
C CYS A 462 -0.93 -32.15 7.91
N GLN A 463 -1.81 -32.14 6.91
CA GLN A 463 -2.88 -33.15 6.77
C GLN A 463 -2.29 -34.54 6.55
N SER A 464 -1.34 -34.63 5.62
CA SER A 464 -0.69 -35.89 5.21
C SER A 464 0.58 -36.21 6.02
N SER A 465 0.93 -35.37 7.00
CA SER A 465 2.18 -35.49 7.80
C SER A 465 3.45 -35.60 6.95
N ILE A 466 3.47 -34.90 5.80
CA ILE A 466 4.63 -34.89 4.91
C ILE A 466 5.65 -33.91 5.46
N ASN A 467 6.85 -34.40 5.80
CA ASN A 467 7.97 -33.61 6.32
C ASN A 467 7.65 -32.81 7.59
N CYS A 468 6.57 -33.12 8.31
CA CYS A 468 6.25 -32.47 9.58
C CYS A 468 5.39 -33.35 10.49
N LYS A 469 5.42 -33.01 11.78
CA LYS A 469 4.54 -33.55 12.82
C LYS A 469 3.71 -32.41 13.41
N LEU A 470 2.38 -32.53 13.32
CA LEU A 470 1.44 -31.57 13.87
C LEU A 470 0.99 -32.00 15.27
N PHE A 471 1.05 -31.07 16.22
CA PHE A 471 0.47 -31.20 17.56
C PHE A 471 -0.47 -30.02 17.82
N HIS A 472 -1.74 -30.31 18.13
CA HIS A 472 -2.74 -29.29 18.45
C HIS A 472 -2.96 -29.23 19.97
N ASP A 473 -2.58 -28.11 20.56
CA ASP A 473 -2.77 -27.80 21.97
C ASP A 473 -4.07 -27.01 22.13
N VAL A 474 -5.15 -27.74 22.47
CA VAL A 474 -6.50 -27.18 22.60
C VAL A 474 -6.58 -26.17 23.73
N ASP A 475 -5.94 -26.46 24.87
CA ASP A 475 -5.99 -25.62 26.07
C ASP A 475 -5.24 -24.30 25.86
N ALA A 476 -4.08 -24.35 25.18
CA ALA A 476 -3.32 -23.16 24.84
C ALA A 476 -3.80 -22.46 23.55
N ASN A 477 -4.86 -22.97 22.89
CA ASN A 477 -5.35 -22.50 21.59
C ASN A 477 -4.19 -22.31 20.58
N SER A 478 -3.34 -23.32 20.43
CA SER A 478 -2.15 -23.23 19.59
C SER A 478 -1.83 -24.53 18.87
N VAL A 479 -1.13 -24.43 17.75
CA VAL A 479 -0.57 -25.60 17.06
C VAL A 479 0.95 -25.51 17.03
N ILE A 480 1.58 -26.67 17.17
CA ILE A 480 3.02 -26.86 17.11
C ILE A 480 3.31 -27.79 15.93
N ILE A 481 4.05 -27.29 14.95
CA ILE A 481 4.43 -28.01 13.75
C ILE A 481 5.94 -28.27 13.84
N GLY A 482 6.33 -29.49 14.17
CA GLY A 482 7.72 -29.93 14.15
C GLY A 482 8.14 -30.28 12.72
N LEU A 483 9.15 -29.60 12.18
CA LEU A 483 9.62 -29.86 10.81
C LEU A 483 10.64 -30.99 10.78
N GLU A 484 10.47 -31.91 9.84
CA GLU A 484 11.37 -33.03 9.59
C GLU A 484 12.12 -32.79 8.28
N GLY A 485 13.45 -32.95 8.29
CA GLY A 485 14.25 -32.76 7.07
C GLY A 485 14.42 -31.31 6.59
N CYS A 486 14.08 -30.29 7.40
CA CYS A 486 14.30 -28.89 7.04
C CYS A 486 15.79 -28.63 6.68
N PRO A 487 16.10 -28.07 5.50
CA PRO A 487 17.47 -27.80 5.10
C PRO A 487 18.08 -26.65 5.92
N VAL A 488 19.40 -26.49 5.79
CA VAL A 488 20.10 -25.33 6.36
C VAL A 488 19.72 -24.08 5.57
N LEU A 489 19.18 -23.08 6.27
CA LEU A 489 18.79 -21.80 5.73
C LEU A 489 19.84 -20.75 6.06
N CYS A 490 20.18 -19.89 5.10
CA CYS A 490 21.13 -18.80 5.30
C CYS A 490 20.78 -17.60 4.42
N GLY A 491 20.60 -16.42 5.04
CA GLY A 491 20.26 -15.18 4.35
C GLY A 491 18.76 -14.89 4.37
N ASP A 492 18.24 -14.34 3.28
CA ASP A 492 16.85 -13.87 3.14
C ASP A 492 15.91 -15.06 2.89
N VAL A 493 15.05 -15.37 3.87
CA VAL A 493 14.13 -16.51 3.85
C VAL A 493 12.70 -16.02 3.84
N LYS A 494 11.87 -16.61 2.99
CA LYS A 494 10.42 -16.46 3.00
C LYS A 494 9.77 -17.73 3.54
N VAL A 495 8.78 -17.57 4.40
CA VAL A 495 7.92 -18.66 4.86
C VAL A 495 6.49 -18.33 4.44
N LYS A 496 5.88 -19.22 3.67
CA LYS A 496 4.55 -19.07 3.09
C LYS A 496 3.64 -20.16 3.64
N PHE A 497 2.46 -19.76 4.12
CA PHE A 497 1.46 -20.68 4.66
C PHE A 497 0.31 -20.76 3.66
N LEU A 498 0.11 -21.96 3.13
CA LEU A 498 -0.99 -22.37 2.28
C LEU A 498 -2.04 -23.09 3.13
N SER A 499 -3.25 -23.24 2.59
CA SER A 499 -4.32 -23.98 3.26
C SER A 499 -5.21 -24.66 2.24
N SER A 500 -5.60 -25.91 2.54
CA SER A 500 -6.62 -26.66 1.78
C SER A 500 -8.05 -26.20 2.09
N SER A 501 -8.24 -25.39 3.14
CA SER A 501 -9.51 -24.73 3.45
C SER A 501 -9.67 -23.43 2.64
N GLU A 502 -10.90 -22.91 2.57
CA GLU A 502 -11.21 -21.63 1.91
C GLU A 502 -10.78 -20.40 2.74
N LEU A 503 -9.51 -20.33 3.13
CA LEU A 503 -8.93 -19.15 3.75
C LEU A 503 -8.72 -18.03 2.71
N PRO A 504 -9.08 -16.77 3.01
CA PRO A 504 -8.91 -15.67 2.06
C PRO A 504 -7.45 -15.47 1.65
N LYS A 505 -7.17 -15.69 0.37
CA LYS A 505 -5.88 -15.40 -0.24
C LYS A 505 -5.77 -13.91 -0.57
N LEU A 506 -4.68 -13.28 -0.15
CA LEU A 506 -4.44 -11.86 -0.38
C LEU A 506 -3.19 -11.64 -1.22
N TYR A 507 -2.11 -11.14 -0.63
CA TYR A 507 -0.84 -11.01 -1.33
C TYR A 507 -0.16 -12.38 -1.42
N ASP A 508 0.62 -12.54 -2.48
CA ASP A 508 1.38 -13.77 -2.75
C ASP A 508 0.54 -15.04 -2.94
N ASP A 509 -0.75 -14.87 -3.24
CA ASP A 509 -1.72 -15.95 -3.45
C ASP A 509 -1.74 -17.00 -2.31
N CYS A 510 -1.70 -16.51 -1.07
CA CYS A 510 -1.78 -17.35 0.13
C CYS A 510 -2.55 -16.66 1.26
N PRO A 511 -3.01 -17.44 2.26
CA PRO A 511 -3.53 -16.92 3.52
C PRO A 511 -2.58 -15.91 4.18
N PHE A 512 -1.33 -16.29 4.42
CA PHE A 512 -0.30 -15.40 4.98
C PHE A 512 1.12 -15.89 4.74
N PHE A 513 2.07 -14.97 4.83
CA PHE A 513 3.50 -15.25 4.70
C PHE A 513 4.32 -14.22 5.49
N PHE A 514 5.63 -14.41 5.53
CA PHE A 514 6.56 -13.38 5.98
C PHE A 514 7.98 -13.65 5.47
N TRP A 515 8.80 -12.60 5.48
CA TRP A 515 10.23 -12.65 5.20
C TRP A 515 11.05 -12.32 6.45
N PHE A 516 12.17 -13.01 6.64
CA PHE A 516 13.18 -12.65 7.63
C PHE A 516 14.56 -12.90 7.04
N ASN A 517 15.61 -12.43 7.72
CA ASN A 517 16.98 -12.78 7.38
C ASN A 517 17.63 -13.51 8.56
N THR A 518 18.25 -14.67 8.30
CA THR A 518 18.78 -15.54 9.36
C THR A 518 19.83 -14.85 10.23
N ALA A 519 20.57 -13.87 9.68
CA ALA A 519 21.60 -13.12 10.40
C ALA A 519 21.04 -12.17 11.49
N PHE A 520 19.72 -11.94 11.49
CA PHE A 520 19.01 -11.13 12.49
C PHE A 520 18.18 -11.96 13.46
N VAL A 521 18.28 -13.29 13.40
CA VAL A 521 17.63 -14.17 14.37
C VAL A 521 18.50 -14.21 15.63
N GLU A 522 17.91 -13.83 16.76
CA GLU A 522 18.53 -13.84 18.08
C GLU A 522 17.97 -14.99 18.92
N ASN A 523 18.77 -15.54 19.83
CA ASN A 523 18.35 -16.59 20.77
C ASN A 523 17.67 -17.82 20.12
N LYS A 524 18.04 -18.15 18.87
CA LYS A 524 17.47 -19.26 18.08
C LYS A 524 15.94 -19.21 18.02
N ARG A 525 15.35 -18.01 18.07
CA ARG A 525 13.90 -17.80 18.13
C ARG A 525 13.49 -16.56 17.32
N LEU A 526 12.39 -16.67 16.58
CA LEU A 526 11.75 -15.54 15.90
C LEU A 526 10.27 -15.55 16.22
N TYR A 527 9.80 -14.56 16.97
CA TYR A 527 8.38 -14.38 17.31
C TYR A 527 7.80 -13.20 16.52
N LEU A 528 6.73 -13.45 15.77
CA LEU A 528 6.05 -12.47 14.93
C LEU A 528 4.57 -12.38 15.32
N PRO A 529 4.10 -11.29 15.95
CA PRO A 529 2.68 -11.07 16.20
C PRO A 529 1.92 -10.81 14.90
N ARG A 530 0.58 -10.86 14.93
CA ARG A 530 -0.33 -10.59 13.78
C ARG A 530 0.07 -9.35 12.97
N SER A 531 0.43 -8.26 13.65
CA SER A 531 0.81 -6.99 13.03
C SER A 531 2.11 -7.07 12.22
N GLN A 532 2.91 -8.11 12.42
CA GLN A 532 4.18 -8.36 11.73
C GLN A 532 4.11 -9.46 10.66
N LEU A 533 2.92 -10.00 10.38
CA LEU A 533 2.69 -11.03 9.38
C LEU A 533 2.06 -10.42 8.11
N ASP A 534 2.55 -10.82 6.94
CA ASP A 534 2.03 -10.33 5.66
C ASP A 534 0.69 -11.00 5.36
N ASN A 535 -0.33 -10.20 5.08
CA ASN A 535 -1.77 -10.48 5.03
C ASN A 535 -2.52 -10.30 6.38
N PRO A 536 -2.17 -10.95 7.51
CA PRO A 536 -2.87 -10.77 8.80
C PRO A 536 -2.81 -9.36 9.38
N HIS A 537 -1.79 -8.56 9.02
CA HIS A 537 -1.71 -7.15 9.43
C HIS A 537 -2.87 -6.28 8.93
N LYS A 538 -3.70 -6.77 7.99
CA LYS A 538 -4.80 -5.99 7.42
C LYS A 538 -6.08 -6.13 8.24
N ALA A 539 -6.70 -5.00 8.58
CA ALA A 539 -7.93 -4.96 9.36
C ALA A 539 -9.07 -5.86 8.81
N LYS A 540 -9.15 -6.02 7.49
CA LYS A 540 -10.17 -6.87 6.85
C LYS A 540 -10.05 -8.37 7.18
N THR A 541 -8.92 -8.83 7.70
CA THR A 541 -8.69 -10.24 8.06
C THR A 541 -8.80 -10.50 9.56
N TRP A 542 -9.07 -9.48 10.39
CA TRP A 542 -9.06 -9.59 11.86
C TRP A 542 -10.24 -10.38 12.44
N LYS A 543 -11.25 -10.70 11.62
CA LYS A 543 -12.30 -11.66 11.98
C LYS A 543 -11.79 -13.12 11.99
N ILE A 544 -10.70 -13.39 11.27
CA ILE A 544 -10.08 -14.72 11.15
C ILE A 544 -8.85 -14.76 12.07
N TYR A 545 -7.92 -13.81 11.88
CA TYR A 545 -6.71 -13.72 12.69
C TYR A 545 -6.95 -12.78 13.88
N GLN A 546 -7.16 -13.37 15.06
CA GLN A 546 -7.43 -12.65 16.32
C GLN A 546 -6.24 -11.78 16.78
N GLU A 547 -6.42 -10.94 17.80
CA GLU A 547 -5.40 -9.96 18.22
C GLU A 547 -4.09 -10.60 18.70
N ASP A 548 -4.22 -11.72 19.38
CA ASP A 548 -3.18 -12.57 19.93
C ASP A 548 -2.60 -13.59 18.93
N PHE A 549 -3.15 -13.66 17.70
CA PHE A 549 -2.60 -14.49 16.64
C PHE A 549 -1.12 -14.15 16.39
N ALA A 550 -0.26 -15.16 16.43
CA ALA A 550 1.17 -14.98 16.25
C ALA A 550 1.80 -16.25 15.68
N VAL A 551 2.96 -16.10 15.07
CA VAL A 551 3.80 -17.21 14.59
C VAL A 551 5.16 -17.11 15.23
N GLU A 552 5.64 -18.23 15.75
CA GLU A 552 6.96 -18.38 16.33
C GLU A 552 7.75 -19.47 15.62
N LEU A 553 8.97 -19.13 15.22
CA LEU A 553 9.94 -20.09 14.71
C LEU A 553 10.99 -20.37 15.79
N LEU A 554 11.21 -21.66 16.09
CA LEU A 554 12.32 -22.13 16.89
C LEU A 554 13.35 -22.78 15.98
N PHE A 555 14.60 -22.37 16.13
CA PHE A 555 15.70 -22.79 15.28
C PHE A 555 16.64 -23.74 16.01
N LYS A 556 17.34 -24.58 15.25
CA LYS A 556 18.52 -25.32 15.70
C LYS A 556 19.71 -24.97 14.81
N GLU A 557 20.90 -25.04 15.38
CA GLU A 557 22.13 -24.93 14.60
C GLU A 557 22.28 -26.16 13.69
N PRO A 558 22.87 -26.00 12.49
CA PRO A 558 23.33 -27.15 11.73
C PRO A 558 24.37 -27.90 12.57
N GLU A 559 24.32 -29.23 12.51
CA GLU A 559 25.41 -30.04 13.07
C GLU A 559 26.71 -29.63 12.35
N PRO A 560 27.80 -29.37 13.07
CA PRO A 560 29.10 -29.23 12.44
C PRO A 560 29.37 -30.55 11.72
N ASN A 561 29.62 -30.50 10.40
CA ASN A 561 29.93 -31.69 9.61
C ASN A 561 30.94 -32.58 10.37
N CYS A 562 30.57 -33.84 10.65
CA CYS A 562 31.55 -34.90 10.96
C CYS A 562 32.39 -35.20 9.72
#